data_AF-A0A2D7Y4A3-F1
#
_entry.id   AF-A0A2D7Y4A3-F1
#
_cell.length_a   1.000
_cell.length_b   1.000
_cell.length_c   1.000
_cell.angle_alpha   90.00
_cell.angle_beta   90.00
_cell.angle_gamma   90.00
#
_symmetry.space_group_name_H-M   'P 1'
#
loop_
_entity.id
_entity.type
_entity.pdbx_description
1 polymer ?
#
loop_
_entity_poly.entity_id
_entity_poly.type
_entity_poly.pdbx_seq_one_letter_code
_entity_poly.pdbx_strand_id
1 'polypeptide(L)'
;MAKQNDVEVISVPNLLQAKVGGPISQGDLHMIEKAEEALKDLRADFGGWLEEEVQKLEAAATEVKAKGLKGDEGENLFVRAHDLRGVGTTYEFPIITRLASSLTKMIDLPEKRQKASMALALAHVGAIRAALSQNIRDANDPVAAELAKELETQSLAFAQPWED
;
A
#
# COMPACT_ATOMS: atom_id res chain seq x y z
N MET A 1 -66.39 41.79 12.44
CA MET A 1 -65.46 41.58 11.31
C MET A 1 -64.32 40.70 11.78
N ALA A 2 -64.15 39.51 11.21
CA ALA A 2 -62.88 38.77 11.29
C ALA A 2 -62.82 37.88 10.05
N LYS A 3 -61.93 38.24 9.10
CA LYS A 3 -61.70 37.55 7.84
C LYS A 3 -60.92 36.26 8.15
N GLN A 4 -61.46 35.10 7.80
CA GLN A 4 -60.69 33.85 7.75
C GLN A 4 -59.69 33.97 6.61
N ASN A 5 -58.40 33.83 6.93
CA ASN A 5 -57.36 33.76 5.91
C ASN A 5 -57.38 32.36 5.29
N ASP A 6 -57.64 32.33 3.99
CA ASP A 6 -57.55 31.14 3.16
C ASP A 6 -56.07 30.73 3.07
N VAL A 7 -55.73 29.54 3.57
CA VAL A 7 -54.35 29.03 3.55
C VAL A 7 -54.21 28.06 2.38
N GLU A 8 -53.50 28.48 1.34
CA GLU A 8 -53.20 27.64 0.19
C GLU A 8 -51.88 26.90 0.42
N VAL A 9 -51.95 25.59 0.64
CA VAL A 9 -50.78 24.74 0.86
C VAL A 9 -50.25 24.26 -0.49
N ILE A 10 -49.15 24.87 -0.94
CA ILE A 10 -48.43 24.44 -2.15
C ILE A 10 -47.48 23.31 -1.76
N SER A 11 -47.86 22.06 -2.04
CA SER A 11 -46.98 20.91 -1.87
C SER A 11 -46.00 20.79 -3.04
N VAL A 12 -44.77 21.25 -2.85
CA VAL A 12 -43.67 20.99 -3.80
C VAL A 12 -43.30 19.50 -3.76
N PRO A 13 -43.19 18.80 -4.93
CA PRO A 13 -42.80 17.40 -4.96
C PRO A 13 -41.43 17.20 -4.33
N ASN A 14 -41.28 16.19 -3.47
CA ASN A 14 -40.00 15.87 -2.83
C ASN A 14 -39.04 15.20 -3.83
N LEU A 15 -38.30 16.03 -4.57
CA LEU A 15 -37.31 15.60 -5.56
C LEU A 15 -36.03 14.99 -4.94
N LEU A 16 -35.86 15.08 -3.60
CA LEU A 16 -34.70 14.50 -2.92
C LEU A 16 -34.78 12.97 -2.92
N GLN A 17 -35.99 12.39 -2.79
CA GLN A 17 -36.16 10.92 -2.85
C GLN A 17 -35.70 10.33 -4.20
N ALA A 18 -35.86 11.06 -5.30
CA ALA A 18 -35.40 10.62 -6.62
C ALA A 18 -33.87 10.59 -6.76
N LYS A 19 -33.13 11.37 -5.93
CA LYS A 19 -31.66 11.42 -5.94
C LYS A 19 -31.00 10.48 -4.93
N VAL A 20 -31.74 10.02 -3.92
CA VAL A 20 -31.22 9.16 -2.84
C VAL A 20 -31.17 7.68 -3.25
N GLY A 21 -31.73 7.31 -4.40
CA GLY A 21 -31.85 5.92 -4.84
C GLY A 21 -32.97 5.20 -4.08
N GLY A 22 -33.69 4.33 -4.78
CA GLY A 22 -34.77 3.53 -4.18
C GLY A 22 -34.23 2.40 -3.29
N PRO A 23 -35.13 1.65 -2.63
CA PRO A 23 -34.75 0.41 -1.94
C PRO A 23 -34.03 -0.53 -2.90
N ILE A 24 -32.96 -1.17 -2.42
CA ILE A 24 -32.15 -2.12 -3.19
C ILE A 24 -33.08 -3.20 -3.78
N SER A 25 -33.12 -3.30 -5.10
CA SER A 25 -33.92 -4.32 -5.80
C SER A 25 -33.20 -5.66 -5.83
N GLN A 26 -33.92 -6.75 -6.11
CA GLN A 26 -33.30 -8.07 -6.30
C GLN A 26 -32.31 -8.09 -7.48
N GLY A 27 -32.52 -7.23 -8.49
CA GLY A 27 -31.57 -7.03 -9.58
C GLY A 27 -30.28 -6.35 -9.11
N ASP A 28 -30.39 -5.37 -8.20
CA ASP A 28 -29.22 -4.71 -7.59
C ASP A 28 -28.42 -5.68 -6.72
N LEU A 29 -29.09 -6.58 -5.98
CA LEU A 29 -28.42 -7.63 -5.20
C LEU A 29 -27.60 -8.58 -6.08
N HIS A 30 -28.14 -9.01 -7.23
CA HIS A 30 -27.39 -9.87 -8.16
C HIS A 30 -26.20 -9.14 -8.80
N MET A 31 -26.32 -7.83 -9.06
CA MET A 31 -25.20 -7.02 -9.54
C MET A 31 -24.12 -6.82 -8.47
N ILE A 32 -24.51 -6.68 -7.21
CA ILE A 32 -23.58 -6.64 -6.06
C ILE A 32 -22.87 -7.99 -5.91
N GLU A 33 -23.58 -9.11 -5.93
CA GLU A 33 -22.98 -10.45 -5.88
C GLU A 33 -21.97 -10.67 -7.00
N LYS A 34 -22.33 -10.30 -8.24
CA LYS A 34 -21.41 -10.39 -9.38
C LYS A 34 -20.17 -9.51 -9.23
N ALA A 35 -20.31 -8.32 -8.63
CA ALA A 35 -19.19 -7.44 -8.34
C ALA A 35 -18.27 -8.00 -7.24
N GLU A 36 -18.85 -8.60 -6.20
CA GLU A 36 -18.10 -9.27 -5.13
C GLU A 36 -17.36 -10.52 -5.63
N GLU A 37 -17.98 -11.30 -6.53
CA GLU A 37 -17.36 -12.46 -7.17
C GLU A 37 -16.16 -12.04 -8.04
N ALA A 38 -16.34 -11.02 -8.90
CA ALA A 38 -15.25 -10.48 -9.71
C ALA A 38 -14.10 -9.92 -8.85
N LEU A 39 -14.42 -9.30 -7.70
CA LEU A 39 -13.41 -8.82 -6.76
C LEU A 39 -12.66 -9.98 -6.09
N LYS A 40 -13.36 -11.08 -5.78
CA LYS A 40 -12.77 -12.28 -5.19
C LYS A 40 -11.79 -12.96 -6.15
N ASP A 41 -12.16 -13.08 -7.42
CA ASP A 41 -11.29 -13.63 -8.46
C ASP A 41 -10.03 -12.78 -8.61
N LEU A 42 -10.17 -11.45 -8.63
CA LEU A 42 -9.03 -10.52 -8.69
C LEU A 42 -8.09 -10.67 -7.48
N ARG A 43 -8.63 -10.89 -6.28
CA ARG A 43 -7.82 -11.12 -5.07
C ARG A 43 -7.04 -12.43 -5.11
N ALA A 44 -7.51 -13.44 -5.84
CA ALA A 44 -6.78 -14.69 -6.01
C ALA A 44 -5.46 -14.47 -6.76
N ASP A 45 -5.44 -13.51 -7.69
CA ASP A 45 -4.26 -13.17 -8.49
C ASP A 45 -3.24 -12.27 -7.76
N PHE A 46 -3.69 -11.49 -6.76
CA PHE A 46 -2.84 -10.55 -6.00
C PHE A 46 -1.59 -11.22 -5.41
N GLY A 47 -1.72 -12.45 -4.90
CA GLY A 47 -0.59 -13.18 -4.34
C GLY A 47 0.49 -13.49 -5.38
N GLY A 48 0.09 -13.86 -6.60
CA GLY A 48 1.00 -14.12 -7.71
C GLY A 48 1.70 -12.85 -8.19
N TRP A 49 0.95 -11.76 -8.36
CA TRP A 49 1.53 -10.47 -8.77
C TRP A 49 2.49 -9.93 -7.73
N LEU A 50 2.14 -10.01 -6.44
CA LEU A 50 3.04 -9.59 -5.37
C LEU A 50 4.31 -10.45 -5.32
N GLU A 51 4.21 -11.75 -5.54
CA GLU A 51 5.36 -12.65 -5.65
C GLU A 51 6.30 -12.23 -6.80
N GLU A 52 5.76 -11.91 -7.98
CA GLU A 52 6.55 -11.39 -9.10
C GLU A 52 7.27 -10.07 -8.75
N GLU A 53 6.60 -9.15 -8.06
CA GLU A 53 7.21 -7.89 -7.62
C GLU A 53 8.33 -8.11 -6.59
N VAL A 54 8.14 -9.03 -5.63
CA VAL A 54 9.19 -9.38 -4.66
C VAL A 54 10.38 -10.08 -5.33
N GLN A 55 10.15 -10.93 -6.34
CA GLN A 55 11.24 -11.52 -7.12
C GLN A 55 12.07 -10.48 -7.87
N LYS A 56 11.42 -9.45 -8.44
CA LYS A 56 12.13 -8.32 -9.07
C LYS A 56 12.98 -7.55 -8.06
N LEU A 57 12.46 -7.34 -6.84
CA LEU A 57 13.22 -6.72 -5.75
C LEU A 57 14.45 -7.56 -5.36
N GLU A 58 14.31 -8.87 -5.23
CA GLU A 58 15.43 -9.77 -4.90
C GLU A 58 16.49 -9.84 -6.00
N ALA A 59 16.07 -9.80 -7.26
CA ALA A 59 17.00 -9.71 -8.39
C ALA A 59 17.85 -8.43 -8.29
N ALA A 60 17.22 -7.27 -8.08
CA ALA A 60 17.94 -6.00 -7.87
C ALA A 60 18.84 -6.05 -6.62
N ALA A 61 18.40 -6.69 -5.54
CA ALA A 61 19.20 -6.88 -4.33
C ALA A 61 20.45 -7.75 -4.58
N THR A 62 20.35 -8.73 -5.47
CA THR A 62 21.49 -9.56 -5.89
C THR A 62 22.53 -8.74 -6.66
N GLU A 63 22.08 -7.85 -7.55
CA GLU A 63 22.97 -6.93 -8.27
C GLU A 63 23.66 -5.96 -7.31
N VAL A 64 22.90 -5.36 -6.39
CA VAL A 64 23.43 -4.50 -5.32
C VAL A 64 24.44 -5.23 -4.45
N LYS A 65 24.23 -6.50 -4.12
CA LYS A 65 25.19 -7.29 -3.36
C LYS A 65 26.53 -7.44 -4.10
N ALA A 66 26.50 -7.52 -5.43
CA ALA A 66 27.70 -7.70 -6.25
C ALA A 66 28.43 -6.38 -6.53
N LYS A 67 27.69 -5.28 -6.75
CA LYS A 67 28.24 -4.02 -7.28
C LYS A 67 28.12 -2.83 -6.31
N GLY A 68 27.31 -2.98 -5.27
CA GLY A 68 27.02 -1.96 -4.26
C GLY A 68 25.75 -1.15 -4.55
N LEU A 69 25.41 -0.27 -3.61
CA LEU A 69 24.27 0.65 -3.70
C LEU A 69 24.56 1.90 -4.55
N LYS A 70 25.81 2.11 -4.96
CA LYS A 70 26.19 3.29 -5.74
C LYS A 70 25.89 3.07 -7.22
N GLY A 71 25.29 4.06 -7.86
CA GLY A 71 25.01 4.01 -9.29
C GLY A 71 23.67 3.36 -9.63
N ASP A 72 23.60 2.78 -10.83
CA ASP A 72 22.35 2.33 -11.45
C ASP A 72 21.73 1.14 -10.72
N GLU A 73 22.54 0.28 -10.09
CA GLU A 73 22.04 -0.87 -9.33
C GLU A 73 21.27 -0.45 -8.08
N GLY A 74 21.76 0.57 -7.37
CA GLY A 74 21.04 1.13 -6.22
C GLY A 74 19.78 1.89 -6.63
N GLU A 75 19.80 2.57 -7.77
CA GLU A 75 18.60 3.19 -8.37
C GLU A 75 17.57 2.11 -8.74
N ASN A 76 17.99 1.01 -9.37
CA ASN A 76 17.11 -0.10 -9.70
C ASN A 76 16.46 -0.68 -8.43
N LEU A 77 17.24 -0.91 -7.37
CA LEU A 77 16.71 -1.36 -6.09
C LEU A 77 15.69 -0.36 -5.50
N PHE A 78 15.98 0.94 -5.58
CA PHE A 78 15.05 1.98 -5.14
C PHE A 78 13.72 1.92 -5.92
N VAL A 79 13.76 1.82 -7.25
CA VAL A 79 12.55 1.73 -8.08
C VAL A 79 11.72 0.50 -7.70
N ARG A 80 12.34 -0.68 -7.58
CA ARG A 80 11.63 -1.91 -7.18
C ARG A 80 10.98 -1.77 -5.80
N ALA A 81 11.68 -1.16 -4.84
CA ALA A 81 11.12 -0.92 -3.51
C ALA A 81 9.99 0.13 -3.55
N HIS A 82 10.08 1.13 -4.41
CA HIS A 82 9.05 2.16 -4.58
C HIS A 82 7.75 1.57 -5.16
N ASP A 83 7.87 0.70 -6.16
CA ASP A 83 6.72 0.01 -6.75
C ASP A 83 6.02 -0.85 -5.69
N LEU A 84 6.77 -1.66 -4.93
CA LEU A 84 6.26 -2.48 -3.82
C LEU A 84 5.59 -1.67 -2.71
N ARG A 85 6.14 -0.49 -2.38
CA ARG A 85 5.49 0.44 -1.46
C ARG A 85 4.10 0.82 -1.95
N GLY A 86 3.94 1.07 -3.24
CA GLY A 86 2.67 1.46 -3.87
C GLY A 86 1.63 0.34 -3.94
N VAL A 87 2.06 -0.92 -4.06
CA VAL A 87 1.14 -2.05 -4.30
C VAL A 87 0.91 -2.98 -3.11
N GLY A 88 1.78 -2.98 -2.09
CA GLY A 88 1.70 -3.92 -0.97
C GLY A 88 0.34 -3.91 -0.24
N THR A 89 -0.13 -2.74 0.19
CA THR A 89 -1.45 -2.59 0.82
C THR A 89 -2.60 -2.98 -0.11
N THR A 90 -2.51 -2.63 -1.40
CA THR A 90 -3.52 -3.00 -2.42
C THR A 90 -3.65 -4.51 -2.55
N TYR A 91 -2.53 -5.24 -2.42
CA TYR A 91 -2.49 -6.70 -2.44
C TYR A 91 -2.70 -7.34 -1.05
N GLU A 92 -3.20 -6.58 -0.07
CA GLU A 92 -3.51 -7.03 1.29
C GLU A 92 -2.29 -7.34 2.18
N PHE A 93 -1.12 -6.78 1.87
CA PHE A 93 0.11 -6.87 2.68
C PHE A 93 0.61 -5.48 3.14
N PRO A 94 -0.11 -4.79 4.04
CA PRO A 94 0.33 -3.50 4.56
C PRO A 94 1.71 -3.53 5.25
N ILE A 95 2.13 -4.68 5.82
CA ILE A 95 3.48 -4.83 6.36
C ILE A 95 4.57 -4.69 5.28
N ILE A 96 4.33 -5.17 4.06
CA ILE A 96 5.27 -5.04 2.94
C ILE A 96 5.35 -3.57 2.51
N THR A 97 4.21 -2.87 2.43
CA THR A 97 4.21 -1.42 2.17
C THR A 97 5.00 -0.65 3.23
N ARG A 98 4.89 -1.01 4.50
CA ARG A 98 5.65 -0.39 5.61
C ARG A 98 7.16 -0.60 5.44
N LEU A 99 7.60 -1.85 5.25
CA LEU A 99 9.02 -2.19 5.04
C LEU A 99 9.61 -1.55 3.77
N ALA A 100 8.85 -1.54 2.68
CA ALA A 100 9.27 -0.89 1.43
C ALA A 100 9.34 0.64 1.59
N SER A 101 8.46 1.22 2.43
CA SER A 101 8.49 2.66 2.74
C SER A 101 9.74 3.09 3.50
N SER A 102 10.21 2.30 4.47
CA SER A 102 11.45 2.61 5.19
C SER A 102 12.67 2.44 4.29
N LEU A 103 12.71 1.37 3.49
CA LEU A 103 13.78 1.15 2.50
C LEU A 103 13.86 2.32 1.52
N THR A 104 12.74 2.68 0.87
CA THR A 104 12.73 3.77 -0.12
C THR A 104 13.22 5.09 0.45
N LYS A 105 12.78 5.50 1.64
CA LYS A 105 13.27 6.72 2.31
C LYS A 105 14.78 6.70 2.60
N MET A 106 15.35 5.52 2.83
CA MET A 106 16.77 5.35 3.09
C MET A 106 17.61 5.50 1.81
N ILE A 107 17.07 5.13 0.64
CA ILE A 107 17.82 5.06 -0.62
C ILE A 107 17.22 5.92 -1.76
N ASP A 108 16.38 6.89 -1.43
CA ASP A 108 15.67 7.77 -2.39
C ASP A 108 16.61 8.72 -3.15
N LEU A 109 17.67 9.20 -2.51
CA LEU A 109 18.64 10.11 -3.12
C LEU A 109 19.95 9.42 -3.51
N PRO A 110 20.58 9.81 -4.63
CA PRO A 110 21.91 9.32 -5.01
C PRO A 110 22.95 9.49 -3.89
N GLU A 111 22.94 10.61 -3.17
CA GLU A 111 23.88 10.93 -2.10
C GLU A 111 23.66 10.05 -0.87
N LYS A 112 22.39 9.71 -0.57
CA LYS A 112 22.05 8.76 0.48
C LYS A 112 22.52 7.36 0.10
N ARG A 113 22.26 6.90 -1.13
CA ARG A 113 22.73 5.59 -1.62
C ARG A 113 24.24 5.41 -1.53
N GLN A 114 25.01 6.49 -1.67
CA GLN A 114 26.46 6.44 -1.50
C GLN A 114 26.94 6.16 -0.06
N LYS A 115 26.12 6.50 0.93
CA LYS A 115 26.44 6.38 2.36
C LYS A 115 25.62 5.31 3.09
N ALA A 116 24.52 4.85 2.49
CA ALA A 116 23.60 3.89 3.07
C ALA A 116 24.29 2.53 3.32
N SER A 117 23.89 1.88 4.41
CA SER A 117 24.36 0.53 4.72
C SER A 117 23.73 -0.48 3.77
N MET A 118 24.57 -1.16 2.98
CA MET A 118 24.12 -2.25 2.12
C MET A 118 23.49 -3.38 2.94
N ALA A 119 24.05 -3.70 4.12
CA ALA A 119 23.49 -4.73 5.00
C ALA A 119 22.07 -4.37 5.45
N LEU A 120 21.82 -3.09 5.77
CA LEU A 120 20.49 -2.62 6.17
C LEU A 120 19.51 -2.66 4.99
N ALA A 121 19.94 -2.28 3.79
CA ALA A 121 19.10 -2.37 2.59
C ALA A 121 18.71 -3.82 2.27
N LEU A 122 19.67 -4.75 2.33
CA LEU A 122 19.41 -6.18 2.11
C LEU A 122 18.54 -6.79 3.22
N ALA A 123 18.65 -6.30 4.47
CA ALA A 123 17.79 -6.73 5.56
C ALA A 123 16.31 -6.36 5.31
N HIS A 124 16.03 -5.19 4.71
CA HIS A 124 14.67 -4.83 4.30
C HIS A 124 14.13 -5.77 3.23
N VAL A 125 14.94 -6.11 2.21
CA VAL A 125 14.55 -7.05 1.16
C VAL A 125 14.25 -8.43 1.76
N GLY A 126 15.09 -8.91 2.67
CA GLY A 126 14.87 -10.16 3.39
C GLY A 126 13.61 -10.15 4.25
N ALA A 127 13.32 -9.03 4.92
CA ALA A 127 12.09 -8.87 5.71
C ALA A 127 10.83 -8.89 4.83
N ILE A 128 10.87 -8.26 3.65
CA ILE A 128 9.77 -8.28 2.68
C ILE A 128 9.52 -9.70 2.17
N ARG A 129 10.57 -10.42 1.75
CA ARG A 129 10.48 -11.83 1.35
C ARG A 129 9.96 -12.72 2.47
N ALA A 130 10.41 -12.50 3.71
CA ALA A 130 9.95 -13.25 4.87
C ALA A 130 8.47 -13.01 5.15
N ALA A 131 8.00 -11.76 5.10
CA ALA A 131 6.60 -11.41 5.27
C ALA A 131 5.71 -12.10 4.22
N LEU A 132 6.13 -12.09 2.95
CA LEU A 132 5.38 -12.76 1.87
C LEU A 132 5.36 -14.29 2.06
N SER A 133 6.52 -14.91 2.25
CA SER A 133 6.64 -16.38 2.39
C SER A 133 5.92 -16.95 3.62
N GLN A 134 5.84 -16.17 4.69
CA GLN A 134 5.09 -16.53 5.90
C GLN A 134 3.63 -16.05 5.86
N ASN A 135 3.19 -15.42 4.76
CA ASN A 135 1.87 -14.83 4.59
C ASN A 135 1.49 -13.89 5.75
N ILE A 136 2.45 -13.12 6.26
CA ILE A 136 2.23 -12.11 7.28
C ILE A 136 1.63 -10.89 6.57
N ARG A 137 0.35 -10.64 6.82
CA ARG A 137 -0.39 -9.53 6.20
C ARG A 137 -0.52 -8.35 7.14
N ASP A 138 -0.85 -8.61 8.40
CA ASP A 138 -1.09 -7.56 9.39
C ASP A 138 0.21 -6.84 9.76
N ALA A 139 0.19 -5.51 9.66
CA ALA A 139 1.31 -4.67 10.07
C ALA A 139 1.49 -4.61 11.60
N ASN A 140 0.53 -5.13 12.36
CA ASN A 140 0.56 -5.24 13.82
C ASN A 140 0.93 -6.65 14.32
N ASP A 141 1.28 -7.58 13.43
CA ASP A 141 1.88 -8.84 13.85
C ASP A 141 3.07 -8.55 14.79
N PRO A 142 3.11 -9.08 16.03
CA PRO A 142 4.08 -8.63 17.02
C PRO A 142 5.54 -8.77 16.57
N VAL A 143 5.86 -9.83 15.83
CA VAL A 143 7.22 -10.11 15.38
C VAL A 143 7.57 -9.23 14.19
N ALA A 144 6.68 -9.16 13.19
CA ALA A 144 6.93 -8.36 12.00
C ALA A 144 6.91 -6.85 12.29
N ALA A 145 6.03 -6.40 13.21
CA ALA A 145 5.94 -5.01 13.61
C ALA A 145 7.20 -4.54 14.35
N GLU A 146 7.77 -5.37 15.21
CA GLU A 146 9.01 -5.03 15.92
C GLU A 146 10.21 -5.04 14.97
N LEU A 147 10.28 -6.02 14.05
CA LEU A 147 11.30 -6.02 12.99
C LEU A 147 11.21 -4.78 12.11
N ALA A 148 10.01 -4.43 11.64
CA ALA A 148 9.79 -3.24 10.82
C ALA A 148 10.19 -1.96 11.58
N LYS A 149 9.82 -1.86 12.86
CA LYS A 149 10.17 -0.73 13.73
C LYS A 149 11.68 -0.60 13.94
N GLU A 150 12.40 -1.71 14.14
CA GLU A 150 13.86 -1.69 14.29
C GLU A 150 14.53 -1.22 12.99
N LEU A 151 14.11 -1.77 11.84
CA LEU A 151 14.60 -1.36 10.53
C LEU A 151 14.32 0.12 10.22
N GLU A 152 13.12 0.60 10.57
CA GLU A 152 12.74 2.02 10.50
C GLU A 152 13.64 2.88 11.40
N THR A 153 13.90 2.45 12.63
CA THR A 153 14.73 3.18 13.59
C THR A 153 16.15 3.35 13.06
N GLN A 154 16.75 2.27 12.53
CA GLN A 154 18.08 2.35 11.91
C GLN A 154 18.08 3.20 10.64
N SER A 155 17.02 3.11 9.83
CA SER A 155 16.89 3.91 8.60
C SER A 155 16.72 5.40 8.90
N LEU A 156 15.97 5.74 9.95
CA LEU A 156 15.81 7.12 10.43
C LEU A 156 17.10 7.65 11.02
N ALA A 157 17.78 6.87 11.87
CA ALA A 157 19.08 7.25 12.42
C ALA A 157 20.12 7.52 11.32
N PHE A 158 20.07 6.74 10.23
CA PHE A 158 20.78 7.07 9.02
C PHE A 158 20.27 8.39 8.43
N ALA A 159 18.97 8.54 8.15
CA ALA A 159 18.41 9.70 7.45
C ALA A 159 18.52 11.06 8.19
N GLN A 160 18.78 11.10 9.50
CA GLN A 160 18.85 12.33 10.31
C GLN A 160 19.66 13.49 9.69
N PRO A 161 20.86 13.29 9.11
CA PRO A 161 21.64 14.37 8.47
C PRO A 161 21.02 14.93 7.17
N TRP A 162 19.92 14.36 6.70
CA TRP A 162 19.20 14.74 5.48
C TRP A 162 17.81 15.32 5.77
N GLU A 163 17.46 15.54 7.03
CA GLU A 163 16.27 16.30 7.41
C GLU A 163 16.63 17.80 7.39
N ASP A 164 16.06 18.53 6.42
CA ASP A 164 16.07 20.00 6.37
C ASP A 164 15.02 20.61 7.30
#